data_AF-A0A178HNC9-F1
#
_entry.id   AF-A0A178HNC9-F1
#
_cell.length_a   1.000
_cell.length_b   1.000
_cell.length_c   1.000
_cell.angle_alpha   90.00
_cell.angle_beta   90.00
_cell.angle_gamma   90.00
#
_symmetry.space_group_name_H-M   'P 1'
#
loop_
_entity.id
_entity.type
_entity.pdbx_description
1 polymer ?
#
loop_
_entity_poly.entity_id
_entity_poly.type
_entity_poly.pdbx_seq_one_letter_code
_entity_poly.pdbx_strand_id
1 'polypeptide(L)'
;MSTETINGHILFFVASEGPALSSEQDALDLLGETYGTEAEMIVVPAGRFAPEFFDLSTRLAGHFFQKLQNYQMRLAIVGDIAGHVSRSTALRDFVGETNRVGHHIFAADRAALEAGLGRKA
;
A
#
# COMPACT_ATOMS: atom_id res chain seq x y z
N MET A 1 -6.93 6.61 12.53
CA MET A 1 -7.33 6.10 11.20
C MET A 1 -8.53 6.89 10.74
N SER A 2 -8.71 7.07 9.43
CA SER A 2 -9.82 7.83 8.85
C SER A 2 -10.23 7.23 7.50
N THR A 3 -11.46 7.48 7.08
CA THR A 3 -11.93 7.15 5.72
C THR A 3 -12.21 8.44 4.97
N GLU A 4 -11.70 8.56 3.75
CA GLU A 4 -11.84 9.75 2.91
C GLU A 4 -12.16 9.38 1.47
N THR A 5 -12.90 10.23 0.77
CA THR A 5 -13.17 10.05 -0.66
C THR A 5 -12.21 10.91 -1.49
N ILE A 6 -11.42 10.28 -2.35
CA ILE A 6 -10.47 10.93 -3.26
C ILE A 6 -10.81 10.51 -4.69
N ASN A 7 -11.09 11.47 -5.58
CA ASN A 7 -11.41 11.21 -6.99
C ASN A 7 -12.54 10.18 -7.22
N GLY A 8 -13.46 10.05 -6.26
CA GLY A 8 -14.56 9.07 -6.29
C GLY A 8 -14.22 7.69 -5.70
N HIS A 9 -12.98 7.47 -5.29
CA HIS A 9 -12.52 6.28 -4.58
C HIS A 9 -12.63 6.50 -3.06
N ILE A 10 -13.07 5.48 -2.31
CA ILE A 10 -13.15 5.52 -0.85
C ILE A 10 -11.89 4.86 -0.29
N LEU A 11 -11.08 5.65 0.43
CA LEU A 11 -9.76 5.25 0.93
C LEU A 11 -9.78 5.19 2.45
N PHE A 12 -9.19 4.14 3.01
CA PHE A 12 -8.98 3.98 4.45
C PHE A 12 -7.53 4.29 4.81
N PHE A 13 -7.30 5.34 5.59
CA PHE A 13 -5.98 5.79 6.01
C PHE A 13 -5.57 5.17 7.36
N VAL A 14 -4.54 4.33 7.30
CA VAL A 14 -3.91 3.73 8.48
C VAL A 14 -3.12 4.79 9.25
N ALA A 15 -3.15 4.71 10.58
CA ALA A 15 -2.40 5.63 11.44
C ALA A 15 -0.89 5.54 11.14
N SER A 16 -0.19 6.67 11.28
CA SER A 16 1.26 6.75 11.05
C SER A 16 2.10 6.07 12.13
N GLU A 17 1.50 5.76 13.27
CA GLU A 17 2.12 5.03 14.38
C GLU A 17 1.44 3.68 14.61
N GLY A 18 2.20 2.71 15.12
CA GLY A 18 1.73 1.37 15.48
C GLY A 18 2.80 0.28 15.29
N PRO A 19 2.44 -1.00 15.44
CA PRO A 19 3.34 -2.15 15.20
C PRO A 19 3.76 -2.25 13.73
N ALA A 20 5.01 -2.60 13.45
CA ALA A 20 5.49 -2.71 12.07
C ALA A 20 4.75 -3.80 11.29
N LEU A 21 4.41 -3.53 10.03
CA LEU A 21 3.66 -4.40 9.14
C LEU A 21 4.64 -5.15 8.23
N SER A 22 4.49 -6.46 8.10
CA SER A 22 5.31 -7.24 7.15
C SER A 22 4.71 -8.59 6.72
N SER A 23 3.76 -9.13 7.47
CA SER A 23 3.29 -10.50 7.33
C SER A 23 1.91 -10.62 6.68
N GLU A 24 1.51 -11.85 6.32
CA GLU A 24 0.14 -12.15 5.89
C GLU A 24 -0.90 -11.80 6.96
N GLN A 25 -0.56 -12.00 8.24
CA GLN A 25 -1.46 -11.70 9.34
C GLN A 25 -1.69 -10.19 9.44
N ASP A 26 -0.64 -9.38 9.28
CA ASP A 26 -0.77 -7.92 9.29
C ASP A 26 -1.70 -7.42 8.16
N ALA A 27 -1.66 -8.05 6.98
CA ALA A 27 -2.58 -7.72 5.89
C ALA A 27 -4.04 -8.08 6.25
N LEU A 28 -4.26 -9.23 6.90
CA LEU A 28 -5.59 -9.66 7.35
C LEU A 28 -6.12 -8.76 8.46
N ASP A 29 -5.26 -8.32 9.38
CA ASP A 29 -5.64 -7.42 10.46
C ASP A 29 -6.08 -6.06 9.89
N LEU A 30 -5.33 -5.50 8.93
CA LEU A 30 -5.75 -4.28 8.22
C LEU A 30 -7.07 -4.46 7.46
N LEU A 31 -7.29 -5.60 6.82
CA LEU A 31 -8.59 -5.89 6.20
C LEU A 31 -9.72 -5.89 7.25
N GLY A 32 -9.46 -6.47 8.43
CA GLY A 32 -10.39 -6.42 9.56
C GLY A 32 -10.71 -4.99 10.02
N GLU A 33 -9.72 -4.09 10.03
CA GLU A 33 -9.92 -2.68 10.37
C GLU A 33 -10.82 -1.94 9.36
N THR A 34 -10.87 -2.38 8.10
CA THR A 34 -11.77 -1.81 7.09
C THR A 34 -13.22 -2.33 7.19
N TYR A 35 -13.49 -3.31 8.06
CA TYR A 35 -14.82 -3.93 8.14
C TYR A 35 -15.90 -2.92 8.56
N GLY A 36 -17.03 -2.93 7.85
CA GLY A 36 -18.11 -1.96 8.05
C GLY A 36 -17.86 -0.61 7.38
N THR A 37 -16.74 -0.43 6.68
CA THR A 37 -16.49 0.70 5.79
C THR A 37 -16.76 0.31 4.32
N GLU A 38 -16.93 1.31 3.46
CA GLU A 38 -17.01 1.12 2.01
C GLU A 38 -15.64 1.30 1.33
N ALA A 39 -14.55 1.20 2.09
CA ALA A 39 -13.21 1.41 1.56
C ALA A 39 -12.84 0.35 0.52
N GLU A 40 -12.31 0.81 -0.60
CA GLU A 40 -11.81 -0.04 -1.69
C GLU A 40 -10.27 -0.04 -1.77
N MET A 41 -9.63 0.84 -1.01
CA MET A 41 -8.18 0.97 -0.93
C MET A 41 -7.74 1.29 0.50
N ILE A 42 -6.73 0.58 0.97
CA ILE A 42 -6.04 0.88 2.23
C ILE A 42 -4.81 1.73 1.90
N VAL A 43 -4.65 2.85 2.59
CA VAL A 43 -3.49 3.74 2.49
C VAL A 43 -2.63 3.57 3.73
N VAL A 44 -1.42 3.06 3.52
CA VAL A 44 -0.48 2.77 4.60
C VAL A 44 0.76 3.66 4.45
N PRO A 45 1.14 4.42 5.49
CA PRO A 45 2.40 5.14 5.47
C PRO A 45 3.59 4.19 5.32
N ALA A 46 4.54 4.49 4.45
CA ALA A 46 5.68 3.62 4.16
C ALA A 46 6.49 3.24 5.41
N GLY A 47 6.60 4.17 6.37
CA GLY A 47 7.26 3.94 7.66
C GLY A 47 6.55 2.96 8.60
N ARG A 48 5.33 2.51 8.28
CA ARG A 48 4.66 1.43 9.02
C ARG A 48 5.19 0.06 8.63
N PHE A 49 5.83 -0.08 7.46
CA PHE A 49 6.37 -1.37 7.02
C PHE A 49 7.75 -1.63 7.62
N ALA A 50 8.01 -2.88 7.99
CA ALA A 50 9.35 -3.29 8.41
C ALA A 50 10.35 -3.14 7.23
N PRO A 51 11.63 -2.81 7.47
CA PRO A 51 12.61 -2.66 6.40
C PRO A 51 12.73 -3.88 5.47
N GLU A 52 12.56 -5.09 6.02
CA GLU A 52 12.59 -6.38 5.33
C GLU A 52 11.43 -6.54 4.34
N PHE A 53 10.33 -5.81 4.53
CA PHE A 53 9.22 -5.77 3.57
C PHE A 53 9.68 -5.30 2.20
N PHE A 54 10.62 -4.35 2.15
CA PHE A 54 11.18 -3.82 0.92
C PHE A 54 12.30 -4.70 0.33
N ASP A 55 12.70 -5.77 1.01
CA ASP A 55 13.55 -6.81 0.46
C ASP A 55 12.68 -7.94 -0.12
N LEU A 56 12.48 -7.90 -1.44
CA LEU A 56 11.64 -8.86 -2.15
C LEU A 56 12.14 -10.32 -2.05
N SER A 57 13.39 -10.55 -1.68
CA SER A 57 13.91 -11.91 -1.49
C SER A 57 13.27 -12.62 -0.28
N THR A 58 12.79 -11.85 0.70
CA THR A 58 12.09 -12.36 1.90
C THR A 58 10.69 -12.87 1.60
N ARG A 59 10.14 -12.52 0.42
CA ARG A 59 8.76 -12.80 -0.03
C ARG A 59 7.66 -12.14 0.81
N LEU A 60 8.00 -11.39 1.86
CA LEU A 60 7.05 -10.72 2.76
C LEU A 60 6.07 -9.81 2.00
N ALA A 61 6.59 -8.91 1.17
CA ALA A 61 5.74 -8.06 0.32
C ALA A 61 4.83 -8.87 -0.61
N GLY A 62 5.35 -9.91 -1.26
CA GLY A 62 4.55 -10.76 -2.15
C GLY A 62 3.36 -11.39 -1.41
N HIS A 63 3.60 -11.97 -0.24
CA HIS A 63 2.57 -12.57 0.60
C HIS A 63 1.53 -11.54 1.07
N PHE A 64 1.98 -10.35 1.48
CA PHE A 64 1.10 -9.25 1.91
C PHE A 64 0.19 -8.75 0.77
N PHE A 65 0.76 -8.44 -0.39
CA PHE A 65 0.02 -8.00 -1.57
C PHE A 65 -0.96 -9.08 -2.05
N GLN A 66 -0.52 -10.35 -2.07
CA GLN A 66 -1.38 -11.46 -2.45
C GLN A 66 -2.61 -11.59 -1.55
N LYS A 67 -2.47 -11.36 -0.24
CA LYS A 67 -3.63 -11.34 0.67
C LYS A 67 -4.60 -10.25 0.29
N LEU A 68 -4.15 -9.01 0.12
CA LEU A 68 -5.06 -7.91 -0.26
C LEU A 68 -5.75 -8.18 -1.60
N GLN A 69 -5.02 -8.73 -2.58
CA GLN A 69 -5.59 -9.10 -3.88
C GLN A 69 -6.66 -10.20 -3.77
N ASN A 70 -6.47 -11.22 -2.93
CA ASN A 70 -7.46 -12.27 -2.70
C ASN A 70 -8.78 -11.72 -2.16
N TYR A 71 -8.73 -10.62 -1.42
CA TYR A 71 -9.90 -9.93 -0.87
C TYR A 71 -10.35 -8.74 -1.72
N GLN A 72 -9.80 -8.59 -2.93
CA GLN A 72 -10.06 -7.48 -3.85
C GLN A 72 -9.83 -6.08 -3.25
N MET A 73 -9.00 -6.00 -2.22
CA MET A 73 -8.63 -4.75 -1.55
C MET A 73 -7.38 -4.17 -2.21
N ARG A 74 -7.44 -2.89 -2.58
CA ARG A 74 -6.29 -2.18 -3.14
C ARG A 74 -5.38 -1.68 -2.01
N LEU A 75 -4.12 -1.44 -2.35
CA LEU A 75 -3.12 -0.92 -1.41
C LEU A 75 -2.47 0.32 -2.02
N ALA A 76 -2.35 1.38 -1.22
CA ALA A 76 -1.44 2.47 -1.45
C ALA A 76 -0.38 2.51 -0.35
N ILE A 77 0.88 2.47 -0.72
CA ILE A 77 2.01 2.72 0.18
C ILE A 77 2.47 4.16 -0.05
N VAL A 78 2.34 5.01 0.97
CA VAL A 78 2.60 6.45 0.86
C VAL A 78 3.79 6.86 1.72
N GLY A 79 4.82 7.42 1.10
CA GLY A 79 6.01 7.94 1.78
C GLY A 79 7.29 7.71 0.98
N ASP A 80 8.38 8.31 1.45
CA ASP A 80 9.69 8.19 0.79
C ASP A 80 10.30 6.79 1.00
N ILE A 81 10.49 6.06 -0.11
CA ILE A 81 11.18 4.78 -0.17
C ILE A 81 12.40 4.83 -1.09
N ALA A 82 12.86 6.01 -1.50
CA ALA A 82 13.93 6.19 -2.48
C ALA A 82 15.21 5.47 -2.06
N GLY A 83 15.54 5.46 -0.77
CA GLY A 83 16.68 4.71 -0.24
C GLY A 83 16.56 3.20 -0.45
N HIS A 84 15.38 2.61 -0.30
CA HIS A 84 15.17 1.17 -0.57
C HIS A 84 15.29 0.88 -2.08
N VAL A 85 14.66 1.72 -2.90
CA VAL A 85 14.65 1.60 -4.37
C VAL A 85 16.03 1.80 -4.99
N SER A 86 16.86 2.69 -4.42
CA SER A 86 18.23 2.90 -4.92
C SER A 86 19.12 1.69 -4.69
N ARG A 87 18.87 0.92 -3.63
CA ARG A 87 19.65 -0.26 -3.23
C ARG A 87 19.21 -1.55 -3.91
N SER A 88 18.03 -1.60 -4.52
CA SER A 88 17.47 -2.82 -5.10
C SER A 88 16.81 -2.58 -6.46
N THR A 89 17.41 -3.13 -7.52
CA THR A 89 16.81 -3.11 -8.86
C THR A 89 15.50 -3.90 -8.90
N ALA A 90 15.43 -5.04 -8.20
CA ALA A 90 14.19 -5.83 -8.12
C ALA A 90 13.04 -5.02 -7.50
N LEU A 91 13.31 -4.26 -6.42
CA LEU A 91 12.30 -3.39 -5.81
C LEU A 91 11.91 -2.25 -6.75
N ARG A 92 12.89 -1.63 -7.42
CA ARG A 92 12.62 -0.57 -8.42
C ARG A 92 11.67 -1.04 -9.51
N ASP A 93 11.96 -2.21 -10.09
CA ASP A 93 11.16 -2.78 -11.17
C ASP A 93 9.76 -3.16 -10.66
N PHE A 94 9.67 -3.73 -9.45
CA PHE A 94 8.41 -4.06 -8.81
C PHE A 94 7.52 -2.82 -8.57
N VAL A 95 8.10 -1.73 -8.03
CA VAL A 95 7.39 -0.46 -7.81
C VAL A 95 6.93 0.13 -9.14
N GLY A 96 7.79 0.13 -10.15
CA GLY A 96 7.48 0.65 -11.49
C GLY A 96 6.36 -0.13 -12.18
N GLU A 97 6.42 -1.46 -12.16
CA GLU A 97 5.37 -2.32 -12.72
C GLU A 97 4.06 -2.17 -11.96
N THR A 98 4.11 -2.15 -10.62
CA THR A 98 2.93 -1.97 -9.77
C THR A 98 2.20 -0.68 -10.11
N ASN A 99 2.92 0.44 -10.16
CA ASN A 99 2.35 1.74 -10.51
C ASN A 99 1.83 1.80 -11.95
N ARG A 100 2.46 1.08 -12.89
CA ARG A 100 1.99 0.99 -14.28
C ARG A 100 0.66 0.24 -14.38
N VAL A 101 0.49 -0.84 -13.62
CA VAL A 101 -0.78 -1.58 -13.55
C VAL A 101 -1.85 -0.77 -12.82
N GLY A 102 -1.46 0.00 -11.79
CA GLY A 102 -2.34 0.95 -11.08
C GLY A 102 -3.35 0.33 -10.11
N HIS A 103 -3.37 -1.01 -9.98
CA HIS A 103 -4.23 -1.69 -9.00
C HIS A 103 -3.79 -1.37 -7.57
N HIS A 104 -2.49 -1.53 -7.28
CA HIS A 104 -1.83 -1.00 -6.10
C HIS A 104 -0.94 0.18 -6.48
N ILE A 105 -0.65 1.06 -5.53
CA ILE A 105 0.07 2.32 -5.77
C ILE A 105 1.19 2.48 -4.75
N PHE A 106 2.36 2.88 -5.22
CA PHE A 106 3.43 3.49 -4.44
C PHE A 106 3.47 4.97 -4.76
N ALA A 107 3.36 5.82 -3.74
CA ALA A 107 3.37 7.27 -3.90
C ALA A 107 4.33 7.90 -2.88
N ALA A 108 5.10 8.91 -3.31
CA ALA A 108 6.03 9.60 -2.41
C ALA A 108 5.29 10.41 -1.32
N ASP A 109 4.10 10.91 -1.66
CA ASP A 109 3.26 11.73 -0.80
C ASP A 109 1.77 11.63 -1.22
N ARG A 110 0.91 12.37 -0.52
CA ARG A 110 -0.53 12.42 -0.80
C ARG A 110 -0.85 12.99 -2.18
N ALA A 111 -0.10 14.00 -2.65
CA ALA A 111 -0.34 14.61 -3.95
C ALA A 111 -0.05 13.61 -5.09
N ALA A 112 1.03 12.82 -4.96
CA ALA A 112 1.35 11.74 -5.89
C ALA A 112 0.29 10.62 -5.87
N LEU A 113 -0.26 10.29 -4.69
CA LEU A 113 -1.36 9.33 -4.58
C LEU A 113 -2.61 9.85 -5.32
N GLU A 114 -3.00 11.09 -5.08
CA GLU A 114 -4.15 11.72 -5.73
C GLU A 114 -3.99 11.79 -7.26
N ALA A 115 -2.77 12.08 -7.75
CA ALA A 115 -2.48 12.09 -9.17
C ALA A 115 -2.52 10.68 -9.80
N GLY A 116 -2.10 9.66 -9.06
CA GLY A 116 -2.14 8.25 -9.51
C GLY A 116 -3.55 7.66 -9.49
N LEU A 117 -4.41 8.15 -8.60
CA LEU A 117 -5.84 7.82 -8.57
C LEU A 117 -6.60 8.72 -9.54
N GLY A 118 -6.75 8.28 -10.80
CA GLY A 118 -7.64 8.95 -11.74
C GLY A 118 -9.07 9.08 -11.21
N ARG A 119 -9.94 9.83 -11.90
CA ARG A 119 -11.36 9.88 -11.53
C ARG A 119 -12.02 8.52 -11.75
N LYS A 120 -12.78 8.06 -10.76
CA LYS A 120 -13.68 6.92 -10.90
C LYS A 120 -14.72 7.23 -11.98
N ALA A 121 -14.88 6.30 -12.92
CA ALA A 121 -15.80 6.42 -14.05
C ALA A 121 -17.26 6.33 -13.62
#